data_AF-A0A2E6RD43-F1
#
_entry.id   AF-A0A2E6RD43-F1
#
_cell.length_a   1.000
_cell.length_b   1.000
_cell.length_c   1.000
_cell.angle_alpha   90.00
_cell.angle_beta   90.00
_cell.angle_gamma   90.00
#
_symmetry.space_group_name_H-M   'P 1'
#
loop_
_entity.id
_entity.type
_entity.pdbx_description
1 polymer ?
#
loop_
_entity_poly.entity_id
_entity_poly.type
_entity_poly.pdbx_seq_one_letter_code
_entity_poly.pdbx_strand_id
1 'polypeptide(L)'
;MHSRRPAGPLSRNSVCSVGNSPGSIGFCSLISTIQPVADGHDNPTRAAAIPATVDPSNLQDSLGNRMNHLAHIVLAGPDPDDRLGALLGDHVKGIAAVDALSPGLARGVRLHRRIDAWSDSHPAVIDLRASSGPEWRRYSGVILDVLFDAMLVRNWDTWQDVALDDFARGIDEMLADRRAELPPRLARFAVWACRTGLWTRYDDREMLDEIFARLAIRHGRPSPLKAGTRLLDRLEPEIERTFEELFPWLRRRAEDFLADPERR
;
A
#
# COMPACT_ATOMS: atom_id res chain seq x y z
N MET A 1 26.34 -17.55 -32.22
CA MET A 1 27.40 -16.71 -31.61
C MET A 1 26.77 -15.97 -30.43
N HIS A 2 27.12 -16.39 -29.22
CA HIS A 2 26.57 -15.86 -27.96
C HIS A 2 27.37 -14.63 -27.53
N SER A 3 26.71 -13.48 -27.36
CA SER A 3 27.31 -12.31 -26.71
C SER A 3 26.69 -12.15 -25.33
N ARG A 4 27.40 -12.67 -24.32
CA ARG A 4 27.12 -12.44 -22.90
C ARG A 4 27.69 -11.07 -22.53
N ARG A 5 26.88 -10.17 -21.98
CA ARG A 5 27.38 -9.02 -21.21
C ARG A 5 27.79 -9.50 -19.81
N PRO A 6 28.88 -8.98 -19.23
CA PRO A 6 29.36 -9.45 -17.94
C PRO A 6 28.58 -8.81 -16.79
N ALA A 7 28.31 -9.61 -15.76
CA ALA A 7 27.85 -9.14 -14.46
C ALA A 7 28.98 -8.34 -13.79
N GLY A 8 28.71 -7.07 -13.49
CA GLY A 8 29.57 -6.23 -12.64
C GLY A 8 29.31 -6.52 -11.15
N PRO A 9 30.31 -6.36 -10.27
CA PRO A 9 30.22 -6.82 -8.91
C PRO A 9 29.31 -5.93 -8.05
N LEU A 10 28.44 -6.59 -7.28
CA LEU A 10 27.74 -6.04 -6.13
C LEU A 10 28.78 -5.64 -5.07
N SER A 11 29.06 -4.34 -4.99
CA SER A 11 29.72 -3.73 -3.83
C SER A 11 29.22 -2.30 -3.67
N ARG A 12 28.17 -2.15 -2.87
CA ARG A 12 27.97 -0.94 -2.08
C ARG A 12 28.10 -1.34 -0.62
N ASN A 13 29.36 -1.49 -0.17
CA ASN A 13 29.67 -1.25 1.23
C ASN A 13 29.50 0.25 1.47
N SER A 14 28.26 0.68 1.74
CA SER A 14 28.07 1.89 2.53
C SER A 14 28.06 1.42 3.98
N VAL A 15 29.23 1.43 4.59
CA VAL A 15 29.34 1.45 6.04
C VAL A 15 28.63 2.72 6.47
N CYS A 16 27.39 2.60 6.93
CA CYS A 16 26.74 3.66 7.69
C CYS A 16 27.57 3.84 8.96
N SER A 17 28.52 4.77 8.92
CA SER A 17 28.95 5.48 10.11
C SER A 17 27.68 6.00 10.77
N VAL A 18 27.47 5.60 12.02
CA VAL A 18 26.41 6.09 12.90
C VAL A 18 26.63 7.60 13.09
N GLY A 19 26.10 8.38 12.13
CA GLY A 19 25.98 9.82 12.21
C GLY A 19 24.78 10.12 13.10
N ASN A 20 25.07 10.43 14.35
CA ASN A 20 24.10 10.80 15.36
C ASN A 20 23.56 12.21 15.03
N SER A 21 22.59 12.30 14.13
CA SER A 21 21.81 13.52 13.89
C SER A 21 20.64 13.57 14.89
N PRO A 22 20.58 14.56 15.81
CA PRO A 22 19.49 14.67 16.76
C PRO A 22 18.27 15.26 16.04
N GLY A 23 17.30 14.42 15.67
CA GLY A 23 16.06 14.88 15.06
C GLY A 23 14.99 13.82 14.80
N SER A 24 15.35 12.54 14.66
CA SER A 24 14.40 11.51 14.17
C SER A 24 13.66 10.70 15.26
N ILE A 25 13.75 11.09 16.54
CA ILE A 25 13.16 10.33 17.67
C ILE A 25 11.70 10.76 17.97
N GLY A 26 11.18 11.81 17.32
CA GLY A 26 9.86 12.37 17.65
C GLY A 26 8.66 11.70 16.97
N PHE A 27 8.81 11.22 15.73
CA PHE A 27 7.64 11.03 14.86
C PHE A 27 6.89 9.70 15.07
N CYS A 28 7.56 8.54 15.07
CA CYS A 28 6.86 7.28 15.35
C CYS A 28 6.35 7.16 16.80
N SER A 29 6.86 7.97 17.73
CA SER A 29 6.32 8.10 19.09
C SER A 29 4.96 8.79 19.11
N LEU A 30 4.70 9.76 18.21
CA LEU A 30 3.40 10.42 18.06
C LEU A 30 2.32 9.45 17.57
N ILE A 31 2.67 8.54 16.65
CA ILE A 31 1.77 7.47 16.22
C ILE A 31 1.53 6.46 17.37
N SER A 32 2.46 6.29 18.31
CA SER A 32 2.34 5.31 19.40
C SER A 32 1.66 5.83 20.67
N THR A 33 1.54 7.15 20.87
CA THR A 33 1.15 7.75 22.14
C THR A 33 -0.19 8.47 22.03
N ILE A 34 -1.22 7.97 22.71
CA ILE A 34 -2.28 8.74 23.40
C ILE A 34 -3.03 7.78 24.34
N GLN A 35 -3.05 8.13 25.63
CA GLN A 35 -3.89 7.56 26.67
C GLN A 35 -5.37 7.95 26.46
N PRO A 36 -6.35 7.20 26.99
CA PRO A 36 -7.75 7.59 26.86
C PRO A 36 -7.98 8.98 27.49
N VAL A 37 -8.38 9.96 26.66
CA VAL A 37 -8.76 11.30 27.12
C VAL A 37 -10.18 11.22 27.67
N ALA A 38 -10.32 11.57 28.95
CA ALA A 38 -11.59 11.80 29.62
C ALA A 38 -12.20 13.16 29.20
N ASP A 39 -13.52 13.24 29.27
CA ASP A 39 -14.40 14.29 28.77
C ASP A 39 -14.03 15.75 29.11
N GLY A 40 -14.37 16.65 28.19
CA GLY A 40 -14.74 18.03 28.51
C GLY A 40 -14.05 19.12 27.68
N HIS A 41 -14.64 19.51 26.55
CA HIS A 41 -15.00 20.90 26.19
C HIS A 41 -15.31 21.04 24.68
N ASP A 42 -16.40 21.77 24.40
CA ASP A 42 -16.97 22.04 23.08
C ASP A 42 -16.01 22.71 22.09
N ASN A 43 -15.87 22.12 20.90
CA ASN A 43 -15.29 22.77 19.72
C ASN A 43 -16.18 22.49 18.48
N PRO A 44 -16.78 23.51 17.83
CA PRO A 44 -17.70 23.30 16.72
C PRO A 44 -16.95 23.26 15.39
N THR A 45 -16.25 22.16 15.09
CA THR A 45 -15.96 21.73 13.72
C THR A 45 -15.71 20.22 13.72
N ARG A 46 -16.76 19.45 14.02
CA ARG A 46 -16.68 18.00 14.15
C ARG A 46 -16.74 17.38 12.75
N ALA A 47 -15.57 17.06 12.19
CA ALA A 47 -15.49 16.01 11.17
C ALA A 47 -16.16 14.76 11.76
N ALA A 48 -17.18 14.25 11.09
CA ALA A 48 -17.92 13.10 11.58
C ALA A 48 -16.95 11.91 11.70
N ALA A 49 -16.74 11.43 12.93
CA ALA A 49 -16.02 10.19 13.16
C ALA A 49 -16.67 9.08 12.32
N ILE A 50 -15.86 8.32 11.56
CA ILE A 50 -16.33 7.19 10.77
C ILE A 50 -17.14 6.27 11.71
N PRO A 51 -18.44 6.02 11.44
CA PRO A 51 -19.29 5.29 12.37
C PRO A 51 -18.72 3.89 12.64
N ALA A 52 -18.66 3.52 13.92
CA ALA A 52 -18.13 2.25 14.42
C ALA A 52 -19.03 1.04 14.14
N THR A 53 -19.78 1.03 13.03
CA THR A 53 -20.60 -0.11 12.61
C THR A 53 -19.84 -0.97 11.61
N VAL A 54 -18.78 -1.61 12.09
CA VAL A 54 -18.20 -2.78 11.43
C VAL A 54 -18.78 -4.00 12.13
N ASP A 55 -19.70 -4.69 11.46
CA ASP A 55 -20.28 -5.95 11.93
C ASP A 55 -19.18 -7.02 12.08
N PRO A 56 -18.96 -7.59 13.30
CA PRO A 56 -17.95 -8.62 13.51
C PRO A 56 -18.29 -10.00 12.91
N SER A 57 -19.48 -10.19 12.34
CA SER A 57 -19.98 -11.52 11.96
C SER A 57 -19.73 -11.97 10.51
N ASN A 58 -19.14 -11.14 9.64
CA ASN A 58 -18.83 -11.53 8.25
C ASN A 58 -17.37 -11.98 8.05
N LEU A 59 -16.98 -13.03 8.79
CA LEU A 59 -15.63 -13.65 8.76
C LEU A 59 -15.46 -14.72 7.68
N GLN A 60 -16.26 -14.64 6.62
CA GLN A 60 -16.12 -15.44 5.41
C GLN A 60 -16.45 -14.55 4.21
N ASP A 61 -15.45 -13.90 3.60
CA ASP A 61 -15.22 -14.11 2.16
C ASP A 61 -14.08 -13.28 1.54
N SER A 62 -13.29 -14.02 0.76
CA SER A 62 -12.25 -13.59 -0.18
C SER A 62 -11.02 -12.90 0.42
N LEU A 63 -9.93 -12.91 -0.33
CA LEU A 63 -8.67 -12.21 -0.06
C LEU A 63 -8.85 -10.68 -0.19
N GLY A 64 -9.92 -10.11 0.36
CA GLY A 64 -10.34 -8.70 0.25
C GLY A 64 -9.53 -7.73 1.10
N ASN A 65 -8.22 -7.95 1.16
CA ASN A 65 -7.23 -7.05 1.74
C ASN A 65 -5.98 -7.06 0.84
N ARG A 66 -6.17 -6.68 -0.42
CA ARG A 66 -5.16 -6.73 -1.47
C ARG A 66 -4.14 -5.62 -1.23
N MET A 67 -2.95 -6.05 -0.86
CA MET A 67 -1.91 -5.15 -0.41
C MET A 67 -1.01 -4.75 -1.56
N ASN A 68 -1.39 -3.66 -2.22
CA ASN A 68 -0.46 -2.68 -2.76
C ASN A 68 -0.78 -1.35 -2.07
N HIS A 69 -0.09 -0.97 -1.00
CA HIS A 69 -0.45 0.29 -0.33
C HIS A 69 0.23 1.49 -0.99
N LEU A 70 1.45 1.32 -1.50
CA LEU A 70 2.23 2.45 -1.99
C LEU A 70 1.75 2.93 -3.35
N ALA A 71 1.57 2.04 -4.34
CA ALA A 71 1.05 2.44 -5.65
C ALA A 71 -0.36 3.03 -5.55
N HIS A 72 -1.24 2.52 -4.69
CA HIS A 72 -2.57 3.15 -4.48
C HIS A 72 -2.46 4.58 -3.94
N ILE A 73 -1.56 4.84 -2.99
CA ILE A 73 -1.33 6.21 -2.48
C ILE A 73 -0.73 7.11 -3.57
N VAL A 74 0.24 6.60 -4.34
CA VAL A 74 0.86 7.34 -5.45
C VAL A 74 -0.18 7.70 -6.52
N LEU A 75 -1.02 6.74 -6.91
CA LEU A 75 -2.05 6.92 -7.93
C LEU A 75 -3.23 7.79 -7.43
N ALA A 76 -3.41 7.94 -6.12
CA ALA A 76 -4.41 8.84 -5.54
C ALA A 76 -4.07 10.33 -5.70
N GLY A 77 -2.85 10.66 -6.16
CA GLY A 77 -2.45 12.05 -6.42
C GLY A 77 -2.03 12.80 -5.14
N PRO A 78 -2.01 14.14 -5.16
CA PRO A 78 -1.49 14.95 -4.05
C PRO A 78 -2.49 15.22 -2.92
N ASP A 79 -3.79 15.00 -3.13
CA ASP A 79 -4.83 15.30 -2.16
C ASP A 79 -4.79 14.32 -0.96
N PRO A 80 -4.69 14.81 0.29
CA PRO A 80 -4.57 13.95 1.47
C PRO A 80 -5.84 13.17 1.80
N ASP A 81 -7.03 13.66 1.41
CA ASP A 81 -8.27 12.90 1.53
C ASP A 81 -8.31 11.74 0.53
N ASP A 82 -7.87 11.96 -0.71
CA ASP A 82 -7.78 10.87 -1.70
C ASP A 82 -6.79 9.79 -1.26
N ARG A 83 -5.61 10.18 -0.76
CA ARG A 83 -4.60 9.26 -0.25
C ARG A 83 -5.09 8.46 0.96
N LEU A 84 -5.72 9.12 1.93
CA LEU A 84 -6.28 8.40 3.07
C LEU A 84 -7.45 7.50 2.63
N GLY A 85 -8.30 7.99 1.73
CA GLY A 85 -9.37 7.20 1.12
C GLY A 85 -8.83 5.94 0.42
N ALA A 86 -7.71 6.04 -0.28
CA ALA A 86 -7.06 4.90 -0.91
C ALA A 86 -6.65 3.83 0.12
N LEU A 87 -6.05 4.24 1.25
CA LEU A 87 -5.72 3.33 2.37
C LEU A 87 -6.96 2.72 3.06
N LEU A 88 -8.08 3.45 3.06
CA LEU A 88 -9.35 2.99 3.60
C LEU A 88 -10.10 2.03 2.66
N GLY A 89 -9.68 1.89 1.40
CA GLY A 89 -10.42 1.14 0.37
C GLY A 89 -10.78 -0.30 0.75
N ASP A 90 -9.86 -0.98 1.42
CA ASP A 90 -10.08 -2.34 1.94
C ASP A 90 -10.84 -2.38 3.28
N HIS A 91 -10.88 -1.28 4.01
CA HIS A 91 -11.48 -1.19 5.34
C HIS A 91 -12.95 -0.77 5.30
N VAL A 92 -13.34 0.03 4.32
CA VAL A 92 -14.71 0.52 4.13
C VAL A 92 -15.43 -0.42 3.15
N LYS A 93 -16.49 -1.10 3.60
CA LYS A 93 -17.25 -2.07 2.81
C LYS A 93 -18.68 -1.60 2.57
N GLY A 94 -19.20 -1.86 1.37
CA GLY A 94 -20.54 -1.45 0.96
C GLY A 94 -20.63 -0.01 0.47
N ILE A 95 -21.73 0.33 -0.20
CA ILE A 95 -21.96 1.68 -0.77
C ILE A 95 -22.31 2.69 0.33
N ALA A 96 -23.20 2.32 1.26
CA ALA A 96 -23.63 3.20 2.35
C ALA A 96 -22.49 3.66 3.26
N ALA A 97 -21.51 2.78 3.54
CA ALA A 97 -20.34 3.16 4.34
C ALA A 97 -19.41 4.12 3.61
N VAL A 98 -19.34 4.04 2.27
CA VAL A 98 -18.56 4.98 1.46
C VAL A 98 -19.25 6.33 1.37
N ASP A 99 -20.58 6.34 1.20
CA ASP A 99 -21.36 7.58 1.10
C ASP A 99 -21.44 8.35 2.43
N ALA A 100 -21.15 7.68 3.56
CA ALA A 100 -21.01 8.31 4.86
C ALA A 100 -19.67 9.03 5.09
N LEU A 101 -18.69 8.86 4.19
CA LEU A 101 -17.38 9.51 4.29
C LEU A 101 -17.42 10.96 3.75
N SER A 102 -16.39 11.75 4.07
CA SER A 102 -16.19 13.03 3.37
C SER A 102 -16.04 12.78 1.87
N PRO A 103 -16.41 13.75 1.00
CA PRO A 103 -16.34 13.57 -0.45
C PRO A 103 -14.95 13.16 -0.97
N GLY A 104 -13.87 13.65 -0.35
CA GLY A 104 -12.50 13.26 -0.71
C GLY A 104 -12.17 11.81 -0.29
N LEU A 105 -12.46 11.44 0.95
CA LEU A 105 -12.25 10.06 1.42
C LEU A 105 -13.06 9.05 0.60
N ALA A 106 -14.31 9.38 0.29
CA ALA A 106 -15.18 8.56 -0.54
C ALA A 106 -14.61 8.39 -1.96
N ARG A 107 -14.08 9.47 -2.55
CA ARG A 107 -13.41 9.46 -3.86
C ARG A 107 -12.17 8.58 -3.84
N GLY A 108 -11.30 8.71 -2.84
CA GLY A 108 -10.12 7.85 -2.66
C GLY A 108 -10.49 6.36 -2.51
N VAL A 109 -11.52 6.03 -1.73
CA VAL A 109 -12.02 4.64 -1.60
C VAL A 109 -12.54 4.11 -2.94
N ARG A 110 -13.28 4.93 -3.70
CA ARG A 110 -13.76 4.55 -5.04
C ARG A 110 -12.58 4.35 -6.00
N LEU A 111 -11.58 5.22 -5.95
CA LEU A 111 -10.39 5.12 -6.78
C LEU A 111 -9.58 3.84 -6.48
N HIS A 112 -9.36 3.49 -5.21
CA HIS A 112 -8.74 2.23 -4.80
C HIS A 112 -9.40 1.03 -5.50
N ARG A 113 -10.73 0.92 -5.39
CA ARG A 113 -11.50 -0.17 -5.99
C ARG A 113 -11.41 -0.18 -7.51
N ARG A 114 -11.31 0.99 -8.15
CA ARG A 114 -11.14 1.11 -9.59
C ARG A 114 -9.75 0.65 -10.02
N ILE A 115 -8.70 1.06 -9.32
CA ILE A 115 -7.33 0.60 -9.58
C ILE A 115 -7.24 -0.91 -9.46
N ASP A 116 -7.84 -1.48 -8.41
CA ASP A 116 -7.94 -2.93 -8.22
C ASP A 116 -8.59 -3.62 -9.43
N ALA A 117 -9.77 -3.14 -9.83
CA ALA A 117 -10.52 -3.72 -10.94
C ALA A 117 -9.78 -3.57 -12.28
N TRP A 118 -9.12 -2.43 -12.50
CA TRP A 118 -8.33 -2.15 -13.70
C TRP A 118 -7.08 -3.04 -13.77
N SER A 119 -6.36 -3.18 -12.65
CA SER A 119 -5.19 -4.06 -12.54
C SER A 119 -5.57 -5.53 -12.76
N ASP A 120 -6.63 -6.00 -12.10
CA ASP A 120 -7.11 -7.38 -12.22
C ASP A 120 -7.52 -7.79 -13.63
N SER A 121 -8.04 -6.83 -14.39
CA SER A 121 -8.53 -7.04 -15.75
C SER A 121 -7.47 -6.74 -16.83
N HIS A 122 -6.29 -6.27 -16.43
CA HIS A 122 -5.23 -5.95 -17.37
C HIS A 122 -4.65 -7.24 -17.99
N PRO A 123 -4.56 -7.38 -19.33
CA PRO A 123 -4.07 -8.59 -19.98
C PRO A 123 -2.70 -9.07 -19.45
N ALA A 124 -1.73 -8.16 -19.31
CA ALA A 124 -0.41 -8.50 -18.78
C ALA A 124 -0.43 -9.03 -17.33
N VAL A 125 -1.39 -8.61 -16.50
CA VAL A 125 -1.56 -9.11 -15.13
C VAL A 125 -2.22 -10.50 -15.15
N ILE A 126 -3.20 -10.71 -16.02
CA ILE A 126 -3.85 -12.01 -16.21
C ILE A 126 -2.81 -13.06 -16.64
N ASP A 127 -1.98 -12.72 -17.62
CA ASP A 127 -0.92 -13.61 -18.13
C ASP A 127 0.13 -13.91 -17.04
N LEU A 128 0.56 -12.91 -16.28
CA LEU A 128 1.50 -13.09 -15.18
C LEU A 128 0.93 -13.99 -14.06
N ARG A 129 -0.36 -13.83 -13.74
CA ARG A 129 -1.07 -14.69 -12.77
C ARG A 129 -1.14 -16.14 -13.27
N ALA A 130 -1.33 -16.36 -14.57
CA ALA A 130 -1.30 -17.69 -15.16
C ALA A 130 0.10 -18.34 -15.04
N SER A 131 1.16 -17.56 -15.30
CA SER A 131 2.57 -18.00 -15.20
C SER A 131 3.02 -18.32 -13.76
N SER A 132 2.31 -17.83 -12.74
CA SER A 132 2.64 -18.10 -11.32
C SER A 132 2.56 -19.58 -10.96
N GLY A 133 1.67 -20.33 -11.62
CA GLY A 133 1.46 -21.77 -11.42
C GLY A 133 0.32 -22.12 -10.45
N PRO A 134 -0.13 -23.39 -10.42
CA PRO A 134 -1.36 -23.81 -9.73
C PRO A 134 -1.37 -23.54 -8.22
N GLU A 135 -0.21 -23.72 -7.56
CA GLU A 135 -0.01 -23.45 -6.13
C GLU A 135 -0.35 -22.00 -5.77
N TRP A 136 -0.01 -21.06 -6.66
CA TRP A 136 -0.06 -19.63 -6.40
C TRP A 136 -1.34 -18.99 -6.91
N ARG A 137 -2.08 -19.63 -7.83
CA ARG A 137 -3.21 -19.05 -8.58
C ARG A 137 -4.24 -18.30 -7.73
N ARG A 138 -4.57 -18.80 -6.54
CA ARG A 138 -5.52 -18.14 -5.63
C ARG A 138 -4.94 -16.90 -4.95
N TYR A 139 -3.62 -16.86 -4.75
CA TYR A 139 -2.90 -15.88 -3.95
C TYR A 139 -2.03 -14.94 -4.80
N SER A 140 -1.88 -15.22 -6.10
CA SER A 140 -1.02 -14.46 -7.00
C SER A 140 -1.44 -13.01 -7.09
N GLY A 141 -2.74 -12.69 -7.00
CA GLY A 141 -3.20 -11.30 -6.93
C GLY A 141 -2.53 -10.52 -5.79
N VAL A 142 -2.77 -10.93 -4.55
CA VAL A 142 -2.20 -10.24 -3.37
C VAL A 142 -0.68 -10.29 -3.31
N ILE A 143 -0.05 -11.33 -3.87
CA ILE A 143 1.42 -11.40 -3.92
C ILE A 143 1.95 -10.41 -4.95
N LEU A 144 1.39 -10.38 -6.16
CA LEU A 144 1.79 -9.45 -7.21
C LEU A 144 1.56 -8.00 -6.80
N ASP A 145 0.50 -7.71 -6.03
CA ASP A 145 0.25 -6.37 -5.49
C ASP A 145 1.45 -5.86 -4.66
N VAL A 146 1.99 -6.71 -3.76
CA VAL A 146 3.19 -6.40 -2.96
C VAL A 146 4.44 -6.31 -3.84
N LEU A 147 4.58 -7.21 -4.81
CA LEU A 147 5.75 -7.21 -5.70
C LEU A 147 5.75 -6.03 -6.68
N PHE A 148 4.58 -5.49 -7.04
CA PHE A 148 4.49 -4.25 -7.81
C PHE A 148 4.89 -3.03 -6.98
N ASP A 149 4.61 -3.00 -5.67
CA ASP A 149 5.20 -1.98 -4.78
C ASP A 149 6.72 -2.08 -4.72
N ALA A 150 7.28 -3.30 -4.76
CA ALA A 150 8.72 -3.50 -4.87
C ALA A 150 9.28 -2.95 -6.18
N MET A 151 8.61 -3.19 -7.32
CA MET A 151 9.03 -2.62 -8.61
C MET A 151 8.92 -1.09 -8.62
N LEU A 152 7.89 -0.53 -7.97
CA LEU A 152 7.71 0.91 -7.84
C LEU A 152 8.84 1.56 -7.04
N VAL A 153 9.20 0.98 -5.88
CA VAL A 153 10.31 1.49 -5.05
C VAL A 153 11.65 1.39 -5.78
N ARG A 154 11.93 0.27 -6.44
CA ARG A 154 13.20 0.09 -7.20
C ARG A 154 13.38 1.09 -8.32
N ASN A 155 12.28 1.50 -8.94
CA ASN A 155 12.28 2.40 -10.08
C ASN A 155 11.73 3.79 -9.72
N TRP A 156 11.77 4.17 -8.43
CA TRP A 156 11.06 5.34 -7.92
C TRP A 156 11.34 6.63 -8.70
N ASP A 157 12.62 6.93 -8.93
CA ASP A 157 13.08 8.15 -9.63
C ASP A 157 12.63 8.21 -11.10
N THR A 158 12.22 7.08 -11.69
CA THR A 158 11.62 7.03 -13.03
C THR A 158 10.16 7.49 -13.02
N TRP A 159 9.47 7.30 -11.90
CA TRP A 159 8.02 7.45 -11.79
C TRP A 159 7.58 8.68 -11.02
N GLN A 160 8.42 9.20 -10.11
CA GLN A 160 8.10 10.28 -9.19
C GLN A 160 9.24 11.30 -9.13
N ASP A 161 8.89 12.58 -9.11
CA ASP A 161 9.86 13.68 -8.99
C ASP A 161 10.26 14.00 -7.54
N VAL A 162 9.48 13.51 -6.58
CA VAL A 162 9.74 13.67 -5.14
C VAL A 162 10.62 12.54 -4.64
N ALA A 163 11.56 12.81 -3.74
CA ALA A 163 12.37 11.76 -3.12
C ALA A 163 11.50 10.77 -2.34
N LEU A 164 11.82 9.47 -2.42
CA LEU A 164 11.05 8.40 -1.77
C LEU A 164 10.93 8.60 -0.26
N ASP A 165 12.02 9.02 0.40
CA ASP A 165 12.03 9.30 1.84
C ASP A 165 11.09 10.45 2.23
N ASP A 166 10.99 11.49 1.38
CA ASP A 166 10.11 12.63 1.61
C ASP A 166 8.64 12.22 1.42
N PHE A 167 8.36 11.41 0.40
CA PHE A 167 7.02 10.88 0.17
C PHE A 167 6.58 9.96 1.30
N ALA A 168 7.44 9.03 1.72
CA ALA A 168 7.19 8.10 2.83
C ALA A 168 6.90 8.85 4.13
N ARG A 169 7.72 9.86 4.45
CA ARG A 169 7.49 10.73 5.61
C ARG A 169 6.15 11.46 5.53
N GLY A 170 5.78 11.95 4.36
CA GLY A 170 4.46 12.56 4.16
C GLY A 170 3.28 11.61 4.38
N ILE A 171 3.44 10.31 4.07
CA ILE A 171 2.43 9.29 4.40
C ILE A 171 2.32 9.12 5.92
N ASP A 172 3.46 8.98 6.61
CA ASP A 172 3.49 8.79 8.05
C ASP A 172 2.93 10.02 8.80
N GLU A 173 3.25 11.23 8.33
CA GLU A 173 2.66 12.52 8.76
C GLU A 173 1.14 12.52 8.65
N MET A 174 0.61 12.24 7.46
CA MET A 174 -0.82 12.15 7.23
C MET A 174 -1.51 11.13 8.15
N LEU A 175 -0.91 9.95 8.36
CA LEU A 175 -1.48 8.90 9.20
C LEU A 175 -1.44 9.24 10.70
N ALA A 176 -0.43 9.99 11.15
CA ALA A 176 -0.35 10.47 12.52
C ALA A 176 -1.41 11.55 12.79
N ASP A 177 -1.49 12.55 11.91
CA ASP A 177 -2.39 13.69 12.06
C ASP A 177 -3.87 13.25 12.02
N ARG A 178 -4.17 12.26 11.18
CA ARG A 178 -5.53 11.73 10.98
C ARG A 178 -5.81 10.46 11.77
N ARG A 179 -5.02 10.18 12.81
CA ARG A 179 -5.11 8.95 13.60
C ARG A 179 -6.53 8.65 14.11
N ALA A 180 -7.27 9.69 14.51
CA ALA A 180 -8.63 9.54 15.03
C ALA A 180 -9.65 9.04 13.98
N GLU A 181 -9.34 9.20 12.69
CA GLU A 181 -10.17 8.75 11.58
C GLU A 181 -9.84 7.30 11.17
N LEU A 182 -8.72 6.74 11.66
CA LEU A 182 -8.27 5.40 11.25
C LEU A 182 -9.07 4.29 11.97
N PRO A 183 -9.62 3.32 11.23
CA PRO A 183 -10.09 2.08 11.82
C PRO A 183 -8.99 1.42 12.65
N PRO A 184 -9.30 0.73 13.77
CA PRO A 184 -8.29 0.19 14.70
C PRO A 184 -7.22 -0.67 14.03
N ARG A 185 -7.59 -1.38 12.96
CA ARG A 185 -6.68 -2.22 12.18
C ARG A 185 -5.70 -1.39 11.34
N LEU A 186 -6.19 -0.37 10.64
CA LEU A 186 -5.35 0.53 9.86
C LEU A 186 -4.43 1.34 10.78
N ALA A 187 -4.92 1.77 11.94
CA ALA A 187 -4.10 2.41 12.97
C ALA A 187 -2.92 1.53 13.42
N ARG A 188 -3.15 0.23 13.69
CA ARG A 188 -2.05 -0.69 14.03
C ARG A 188 -1.07 -0.90 12.88
N PHE A 189 -1.58 -0.94 11.65
CA PHE A 189 -0.74 -1.02 10.45
C PHE A 189 0.13 0.23 10.32
N ALA A 190 -0.42 1.43 10.48
CA ALA A 190 0.32 2.69 10.42
C ALA A 190 1.47 2.75 11.44
N VAL A 191 1.22 2.33 12.69
CA VAL A 191 2.27 2.23 13.72
C VAL A 191 3.40 1.30 13.26
N TRP A 192 3.05 0.14 12.71
CA TRP A 192 4.03 -0.82 12.24
C TRP A 192 4.82 -0.28 11.04
N ALA A 193 4.13 0.28 10.04
CA ALA A 193 4.71 0.82 8.82
C ALA A 193 5.76 1.92 9.12
N CYS A 194 5.41 2.89 9.98
CA CYS A 194 6.36 3.92 10.45
C CYS A 194 7.57 3.30 11.13
N ARG A 195 7.34 2.38 12.09
CA ARG A 195 8.42 1.80 12.90
C ARG A 195 9.40 0.96 12.10
N THR A 196 8.97 0.36 11.01
CA THR A 196 9.82 -0.48 10.16
C THR A 196 10.37 0.23 8.94
N GLY A 197 9.90 1.45 8.64
CA GLY A 197 10.22 2.15 7.40
C GLY A 197 9.64 1.45 6.17
N LEU A 198 8.43 0.89 6.28
CA LEU A 198 7.82 0.04 5.25
C LEU A 198 7.89 0.66 3.85
N TRP A 199 7.47 1.93 3.74
CA TRP A 199 7.26 2.61 2.47
C TRP A 199 8.52 2.68 1.60
N THR A 200 9.70 2.74 2.21
CA THR A 200 10.98 2.87 1.50
C THR A 200 11.72 1.54 1.33
N ARG A 201 11.17 0.45 1.88
CA ARG A 201 11.85 -0.86 1.98
C ARG A 201 11.14 -1.96 1.21
N TYR A 202 10.24 -1.65 0.28
CA TYR A 202 9.63 -2.70 -0.54
C TYR A 202 10.62 -3.44 -1.43
N ASP A 203 11.79 -2.87 -1.71
CA ASP A 203 12.88 -3.53 -2.46
C ASP A 203 13.79 -4.43 -1.58
N ASP A 204 13.63 -4.37 -0.26
CA ASP A 204 14.36 -5.16 0.72
C ASP A 204 13.72 -6.54 0.90
N ARG A 205 14.53 -7.59 0.72
CA ARG A 205 14.11 -9.00 0.88
C ARG A 205 13.56 -9.28 2.27
N GLU A 206 14.18 -8.76 3.33
CA GLU A 206 13.74 -9.01 4.70
C GLU A 206 12.36 -8.37 4.96
N MET A 207 12.14 -7.17 4.42
CA MET A 207 10.87 -6.47 4.51
C MET A 207 9.76 -7.24 3.77
N LEU A 208 10.04 -7.72 2.55
CA LEU A 208 9.11 -8.52 1.78
C LEU A 208 8.71 -9.80 2.52
N ASP A 209 9.67 -10.51 3.11
CA ASP A 209 9.39 -11.71 3.91
C ASP A 209 8.55 -11.36 5.16
N GLU A 210 8.76 -10.21 5.81
CA GLU A 210 7.94 -9.74 6.93
C GLU A 210 6.50 -9.40 6.50
N ILE A 211 6.32 -8.71 5.36
CA ILE A 211 5.01 -8.41 4.77
C ILE A 211 4.26 -9.70 4.49
N PHE A 212 4.90 -10.67 3.82
CA PHE A 212 4.29 -11.94 3.47
C PHE A 212 3.97 -12.81 4.69
N ALA A 213 4.83 -12.81 5.71
CA ALA A 213 4.54 -13.48 6.98
C ALA A 213 3.30 -12.89 7.66
N ARG A 214 3.16 -11.55 7.68
CA ARG A 214 1.97 -10.87 8.22
C ARG A 214 0.72 -11.17 7.41
N LEU A 215 0.81 -11.23 6.07
CA LEU A 215 -0.30 -11.62 5.20
C LEU A 215 -0.74 -13.06 5.45
N ALA A 216 0.20 -13.98 5.64
CA ALA A 216 -0.10 -15.38 5.96
C ALA A 216 -0.78 -15.53 7.33
N ILE A 217 -0.29 -14.83 8.37
CA ILE A 217 -0.90 -14.82 9.71
C ILE A 217 -2.35 -14.31 9.62
N ARG A 218 -2.54 -13.19 8.94
CA ARG A 218 -3.85 -12.57 8.71
C ARG A 218 -4.82 -13.48 7.96
N HIS A 219 -4.32 -14.26 7.00
CA HIS A 219 -5.13 -15.22 6.25
C HIS A 219 -5.66 -16.35 7.14
N GLY A 220 -4.92 -16.73 8.20
CA GLY A 220 -5.37 -17.65 9.24
C GLY A 220 -5.55 -19.10 8.78
N ARG A 221 -5.11 -19.46 7.57
CA ARG A 221 -5.21 -20.81 6.99
C ARG A 221 -3.91 -21.18 6.26
N PRO A 222 -3.60 -22.48 6.10
CA PRO A 222 -2.48 -22.93 5.28
C PRO A 222 -2.53 -22.29 3.89
N SER A 223 -1.46 -21.60 3.51
CA SER A 223 -1.35 -20.90 2.23
C SER A 223 0.13 -20.70 1.88
N PRO A 224 0.47 -20.50 0.59
CA PRO A 224 1.84 -20.24 0.16
C PRO A 224 2.27 -18.78 0.40
N LEU A 225 1.40 -17.93 0.98
CA LEU A 225 1.64 -16.48 1.15
C LEU A 225 2.97 -16.18 1.82
N LYS A 226 3.35 -16.91 2.88
CA LYS A 226 4.63 -16.69 3.59
C LYS A 226 5.86 -16.88 2.69
N ALA A 227 5.72 -17.67 1.63
CA ALA A 227 6.77 -17.92 0.65
C ALA A 227 6.65 -17.02 -0.60
N GLY A 228 5.90 -15.92 -0.53
CA GLY A 228 5.63 -15.03 -1.66
C GLY A 228 6.88 -14.53 -2.41
N THR A 229 8.00 -14.34 -1.71
CA THR A 229 9.28 -13.98 -2.36
C THR A 229 9.80 -15.02 -3.34
N ARG A 230 9.36 -16.29 -3.26
CA ARG A 230 9.69 -17.31 -4.27
C ARG A 230 9.09 -17.01 -5.64
N LEU A 231 7.99 -16.25 -5.71
CA LEU A 231 7.48 -15.79 -7.00
C LEU A 231 8.39 -14.71 -7.60
N LEU A 232 8.92 -13.81 -6.77
CA LEU A 232 9.93 -12.86 -7.21
C LEU A 232 11.17 -13.61 -7.74
N ASP A 233 11.72 -14.54 -6.96
CA ASP A 233 12.90 -15.34 -7.36
C ASP A 233 12.72 -16.07 -8.70
N ARG A 234 11.48 -16.41 -9.09
CA ARG A 234 11.15 -17.18 -10.29
C ARG A 234 10.75 -16.33 -11.50
N LEU A 235 10.06 -15.22 -11.28
CA LEU A 235 9.34 -14.46 -12.31
C LEU A 235 9.69 -12.97 -12.30
N GLU A 236 10.79 -12.57 -11.67
CA GLU A 236 11.20 -11.15 -11.58
C GLU A 236 11.20 -10.43 -12.94
N PRO A 237 11.77 -10.98 -14.04
CA PRO A 237 11.73 -10.31 -15.35
C PRO A 237 10.32 -10.14 -15.93
N GLU A 238 9.40 -11.07 -15.65
CA GLU A 238 8.00 -10.98 -16.06
C GLU A 238 7.24 -9.98 -15.20
N ILE A 239 7.48 -9.96 -13.88
CA ILE A 239 6.88 -9.02 -12.93
C ILE A 239 7.27 -7.59 -13.31
N GLU A 240 8.56 -7.34 -13.54
CA GLU A 240 9.08 -6.02 -13.91
C GLU A 240 8.47 -5.54 -15.22
N ARG A 241 8.48 -6.37 -16.26
CA ARG A 241 7.88 -6.03 -17.56
C ARG A 241 6.38 -5.74 -17.46
N THR A 242 5.64 -6.57 -16.71
CA THR A 242 4.21 -6.33 -16.47
C THR A 242 4.00 -5.01 -15.73
N PHE A 243 4.84 -4.68 -14.75
CA PHE A 243 4.77 -3.43 -14.01
C PHE A 243 5.04 -2.21 -14.92
N GLU A 244 6.08 -2.26 -15.75
CA GLU A 244 6.43 -1.20 -16.71
C GLU A 244 5.31 -0.90 -17.70
N GLU A 245 4.54 -1.92 -18.10
CA GLU A 245 3.35 -1.77 -18.95
C GLU A 245 2.15 -1.23 -18.15
N LEU A 246 1.87 -1.82 -17.00
CA LEU A 246 0.67 -1.58 -16.20
C LEU A 246 0.67 -0.21 -15.53
N PHE A 247 1.77 0.16 -14.87
CA PHE A 247 1.81 1.34 -14.01
C PHE A 247 1.53 2.67 -14.74
N PRO A 248 2.17 3.00 -15.89
CA PRO A 248 1.82 4.22 -16.63
C PRO A 248 0.39 4.20 -17.16
N TRP A 249 -0.19 3.02 -17.44
CA TRP A 249 -1.58 2.90 -17.84
C TRP A 249 -2.54 3.17 -16.67
N LEU A 250 -2.26 2.60 -15.48
CA LEU A 250 -3.02 2.86 -14.27
C LEU A 250 -2.97 4.34 -13.87
N ARG A 251 -1.79 4.97 -13.97
CA ARG A 251 -1.61 6.41 -13.70
C ARG A 251 -2.54 7.26 -14.55
N ARG A 252 -2.57 7.05 -15.86
CA ARG A 252 -3.51 7.77 -16.75
C ARG A 252 -4.97 7.55 -16.36
N ARG A 253 -5.36 6.30 -16.04
CA ARG A 253 -6.74 5.99 -15.62
C ARG A 253 -7.12 6.64 -14.30
N ALA A 254 -6.18 6.75 -13.37
CA ALA A 254 -6.38 7.42 -12.09
C ALA A 254 -6.49 8.94 -12.28
N GLU A 255 -5.63 9.54 -13.10
CA GLU A 255 -5.70 10.96 -13.48
C GLU A 255 -7.05 11.30 -14.12
N ASP A 256 -7.50 10.50 -15.10
CA ASP A 256 -8.81 10.67 -15.73
C ASP A 256 -9.97 10.57 -14.72
N PHE A 257 -9.87 9.64 -13.77
CA PHE A 257 -10.88 9.46 -12.73
C PHE A 257 -10.94 10.65 -11.77
N LEU A 258 -9.80 11.21 -11.38
CA LEU A 258 -9.72 12.36 -10.47
C LEU A 258 -10.15 13.66 -11.15
N ALA A 259 -9.92 13.78 -12.47
CA ALA A 259 -10.29 14.93 -13.28
C ALA A 259 -11.81 15.03 -13.56
N ASP A 260 -12.54 13.92 -13.53
CA ASP A 260 -13.97 13.87 -13.87
C ASP A 260 -14.88 14.05 -12.63
N PRO A 261 -15.57 15.19 -12.47
CA PRO A 261 -16.46 15.43 -11.35
C PRO A 261 -17.77 14.62 -11.41
N GLU A 262 -18.17 14.07 -12.56
CA GLU A 262 -19.43 13.32 -12.73
C GLU A 262 -19.30 11.82 -12.42
N ARG A 263 -18.06 11.31 -12.30
CA ARG A 263 -17.78 9.94 -11.83
C ARG A 263 -17.64 9.85 -10.30
N ARG A 264 -17.91 10.94 -9.59
CA ARG A 264 -17.79 11.08 -8.13
C ARG A 264 -18.94 10.44 -7.39
#